data_AF-A0A3S2EE36-F1
#
_entry.id   AF-A0A3S2EE36-F1
#
_cell.length_a   1.000
_cell.length_b   1.000
_cell.length_c   1.000
_cell.angle_alpha   90.00
_cell.angle_beta   90.00
_cell.angle_gamma   90.00
#
_symmetry.space_group_name_H-M   'P 1'
#
loop_
_entity.id
_entity.type
_entity.pdbx_description
1 polymer ?
#
loop_
_entity_poly.entity_id
_entity_poly.type
_entity_poly.pdbx_seq_one_letter_code
_entity_poly.pdbx_strand_id
1 'polypeptide(L)' 'SGTGRYRDNWELSTARSTSVVKFLIENGVPANRLVAAGFGEFQPLDPADTEEARNKNRRIELKLTER' A
#
# COMPACT_ATOMS: atom_id res chain seq x y z
N SER A 1 0.24 -14.10 -1.30
CA SER A 1 -0.79 -13.95 -2.35
C SER A 1 -1.22 -15.33 -2.80
N GLY A 2 -2.48 -15.52 -3.21
CA GLY A 2 -2.94 -16.77 -3.82
C GLY A 2 -3.65 -17.80 -2.93
N THR A 3 -3.75 -17.61 -1.61
CA THR A 3 -4.46 -18.54 -0.69
C THR A 3 -5.36 -17.85 0.35
N GLY A 4 -5.78 -16.60 0.11
CA GLY A 4 -6.63 -15.83 1.02
C GLY A 4 -7.65 -14.95 0.29
N ARG A 5 -8.26 -13.99 1.00
CA ARG A 5 -9.29 -13.07 0.47
C ARG A 5 -8.89 -12.31 -0.81
N TYR A 6 -7.60 -12.07 -1.01
CA TYR A 6 -7.06 -11.35 -2.15
C TYR A 6 -6.37 -12.30 -3.12
N ARG A 7 -6.65 -12.14 -4.42
CA ARG A 7 -6.16 -13.03 -5.48
C ARG A 7 -4.65 -12.89 -5.67
N ASP A 8 -4.14 -11.66 -5.61
CA ASP A 8 -2.74 -11.36 -5.85
C ASP A 8 -2.22 -10.21 -4.96
N ASN A 9 -0.95 -9.84 -5.17
CA ASN A 9 -0.33 -8.73 -4.45
C ASN A 9 -0.85 -7.36 -4.92
N TRP A 10 -1.39 -7.24 -6.14
CA TRP A 10 -2.02 -6.01 -6.62
C TRP A 10 -3.27 -5.68 -5.80
N GLU A 11 -4.17 -6.64 -5.64
CA GLU A 11 -5.37 -6.48 -4.83
C GLU A 11 -5.04 -6.23 -3.37
N LEU A 12 -4.11 -7.00 -2.80
CA LEU A 12 -3.72 -6.86 -1.41
C LEU A 12 -3.13 -5.47 -1.12
N SER A 13 -2.22 -4.99 -1.97
CA SER A 13 -1.59 -3.67 -1.79
C SER A 13 -2.61 -2.53 -1.95
N THR A 14 -3.50 -2.63 -2.94
CA THR A 14 -4.57 -1.64 -3.18
C THR A 14 -5.56 -1.59 -2.02
N ALA A 15 -5.94 -2.76 -1.48
CA ALA A 15 -6.84 -2.85 -0.34
C ALA A 15 -6.24 -2.24 0.93
N ARG A 16 -4.95 -2.49 1.19
CA ARG A 16 -4.22 -1.87 2.31
C ARG A 16 -4.15 -0.35 2.17
N SER A 17 -3.79 0.15 0.98
CA SER A 17 -3.75 1.59 0.68
C SER A 17 -5.10 2.27 0.90
N THR A 18 -6.18 1.63 0.42
CA THR A 18 -7.56 2.10 0.62
C THR A 18 -7.94 2.14 2.11
N SER A 19 -7.53 1.13 2.89
CA SER A 19 -7.78 1.10 4.33
C SER A 19 -7.14 2.30 5.05
N VAL A 20 -5.93 2.68 4.67
CA VAL A 20 -5.23 3.85 5.24
C VAL A 20 -5.94 5.14 4.84
N VAL A 21 -6.36 5.28 3.58
CA VAL A 21 -7.14 6.45 3.14
C VAL A 21 -8.43 6.58 3.93
N LYS A 22 -9.19 5.49 4.13
CA LYS A 22 -10.41 5.52 4.95
C LYS A 22 -10.14 5.94 6.39
N PHE A 23 -9.09 5.38 6.99
CA PHE A 23 -8.67 5.78 8.33
C PHE A 23 -8.33 7.28 8.40
N LEU A 24 -7.60 7.83 7.43
CA LEU A 24 -7.29 9.26 7.40
C LEU A 24 -8.54 10.15 7.24
N ILE A 25 -9.51 9.71 6.43
CA ILE A 25 -10.80 10.39 6.27
C ILE A 25 -11.57 10.39 7.60
N GLU A 26 -11.63 9.25 8.29
CA GLU A 26 -12.24 9.13 9.62
C GLU A 26 -11.58 10.05 10.65
N ASN A 27 -10.28 10.35 10.48
CA ASN A 27 -9.52 11.28 11.31
C ASN A 27 -9.54 12.74 10.78
N GLY A 28 -10.41 13.07 9.83
CA GLY A 28 -10.69 14.44 9.41
C GLY A 28 -9.90 14.95 8.21
N VAL A 29 -9.13 14.10 7.52
CA VAL A 29 -8.46 14.51 6.28
C VAL A 29 -9.49 14.53 5.13
N PRO A 30 -9.65 15.64 4.39
CA PRO A 30 -10.61 15.71 3.29
C PRO A 30 -10.33 14.67 2.19
N ALA A 31 -11.36 13.90 1.82
CA ALA A 31 -11.23 12.81 0.84
C ALA A 31 -10.71 13.28 -0.53
N ASN A 32 -11.05 14.50 -0.94
CA ASN A 32 -10.59 15.09 -2.21
C ASN A 32 -9.09 15.44 -2.25
N ARG A 33 -8.39 15.33 -1.11
CA ARG A 33 -6.93 15.50 -0.97
C ARG A 33 -6.17 14.18 -0.92
N LEU A 34 -6.85 13.04 -0.97
CA LEU A 34 -6.27 11.72 -0.78
C LEU A 34 -6.40 10.89 -2.07
N VAL A 35 -5.38 10.08 -2.34
CA VAL A 35 -5.36 9.09 -3.41
C VAL A 35 -4.80 7.80 -2.82
N ALA A 36 -5.48 6.68 -3.07
CA ALA A 36 -4.97 5.34 -2.76
C ALA A 36 -4.35 4.73 -4.02
N ALA A 37 -3.15 4.18 -3.89
CA ALA A 37 -2.47 3.42 -4.94
C ALA A 37 -1.85 2.15 -4.35
N GLY A 38 -1.90 1.05 -5.12
CA GLY A 38 -1.21 -0.20 -4.83
C GLY A 38 -0.25 -0.54 -5.96
N PHE A 39 0.91 -1.11 -5.64
CA PHE A 39 1.99 -1.42 -6.59
C PHE A 39 2.38 -2.90 -6.62
N GLY A 40 1.68 -3.75 -5.85
CA GLY A 40 2.05 -5.14 -5.70
C GLY A 40 3.50 -5.30 -5.24
N GLU A 41 4.25 -6.14 -5.94
CA GLU A 41 5.68 -6.41 -5.70
C GLU A 41 6.62 -5.62 -6.63
N PHE A 42 6.09 -4.76 -7.50
CA PHE A 42 6.82 -4.13 -8.60
C PHE A 42 7.55 -2.83 -8.23
N GLN A 43 7.62 -2.49 -6.94
CA GLN A 43 8.37 -1.35 -6.38
C GLN A 43 9.12 -1.75 -5.09
N PRO A 44 10.07 -2.71 -5.16
CA PRO A 44 10.84 -3.14 -3.99
C PRO A 44 11.83 -2.05 -3.55
N LEU A 45 12.02 -1.89 -2.24
CA LEU A 45 13.18 -1.17 -1.69
C LEU A 45 14.43 -2.03 -1.72
N ASP A 46 14.25 -3.33 -1.46
CA ASP A 46 15.32 -4.31 -1.37
C ASP A 46 14.98 -5.47 -2.32
N PRO A 47 15.72 -5.64 -3.43
CA PRO A 47 15.41 -6.67 -4.42
C PRO A 47 15.86 -8.07 -3.99
N ALA A 48 16.52 -8.20 -2.83
CA ALA A 48 16.97 -9.50 -2.35
C ALA A 48 15.80 -10.42 -2.00
N ASP A 49 15.98 -11.72 -2.20
CA ASP A 49 14.98 -12.73 -1.86
C ASP A 49 15.19 -13.31 -0.45
N THR A 50 15.31 -12.43 0.54
CA THR A 50 15.44 -12.79 1.97
C THR A 50 14.20 -12.38 2.75
N GLU A 51 13.99 -13.00 3.92
CA GLU A 51 12.84 -12.64 4.75
C GLU A 51 12.93 -11.19 5.26
N GLU A 52 14.14 -10.70 5.52
CA GLU A 52 14.39 -9.31 5.90
C GLU A 52 13.99 -8.36 4.77
N ALA A 53 14.38 -8.64 3.52
CA ALA A 53 14.01 -7.84 2.35
C ALA A 53 12.49 -7.85 2.12
N ARG A 54 11.84 -9.02 2.23
CA ARG A 54 10.38 -9.13 2.13
C ARG A 54 9.67 -8.33 3.22
N ASN A 55 10.17 -8.34 4.46
CA ASN A 55 9.64 -7.51 5.55
C ASN A 55 9.75 -6.01 5.23
N LYS A 56 10.91 -5.54 4.77
CA LYS A 56 11.10 -4.14 4.35
C LYS A 56 10.17 -3.74 3.19
N ASN A 57 9.96 -4.63 2.22
CA ASN A 57 9.14 -4.35 1.05
C ASN A 57 7.64 -4.26 1.39
N ARG A 58 7.15 -4.97 2.43
CA ARG A 58 5.77 -4.91 2.92
C ARG A 58 5.50 -3.62 3.71
N ARG A 59 5.28 -2.50 3.01
CA ARG A 59 5.14 -1.15 3.61
C ARG A 59 4.00 -0.33 3.02
N ILE A 60 3.68 0.79 3.68
CA ILE A 60 2.84 1.88 3.18
C ILE A 60 3.70 3.14 3.11
N GLU A 61 3.63 3.86 1.99
CA GLU A 61 4.31 5.14 1.80
C GLU A 61 3.28 6.26 1.65
N LEU A 62 3.51 7.40 2.31
CA LEU A 62 2.72 8.61 2.15
C LEU A 62 3.57 9.64 1.40
N LYS A 63 3.13 10.02 0.20
CA LYS A 63 3.79 11.03 -0.62
C LYS A 63 2.97 12.31 -0.65
N LEU A 64 3.56 13.40 -0.19
CA LEU A 64 2.98 14.74 -0.33
C LEU A 64 3.16 15.19 -1.78
N THR A 65 2.10 15.72 -2.35
CA THR A 65 2.09 16.30 -3.69
C THR A 65 1.55 17.72 -3.60
N GLU A 66 2.11 18.61 -4.40
CA GLU A 66 1.56 19.94 -4.62
C GLU A 66 0.52 19.79 -5.73
N ARG A 67 -0.71 20.22 -5.46
CA ARG A 67 -1.79 20.25 -6.43
C ARG A 67 -1.95 21.66 -6.95
#